data_AF-A0A2G6G5L8-F1
#
_entry.id   AF-A0A2G6G5L8-F1
#
_cell.length_a   1.000
_cell.length_b   1.000
_cell.length_c   1.000
_cell.angle_alpha   90.00
_cell.angle_beta   90.00
_cell.angle_gamma   90.00
#
_symmetry.space_group_name_H-M   'P 1'
#
loop_
_entity.id
_entity.type
_entity.pdbx_description
1 polymer ?
#
loop_
_entity_poly.entity_id
_entity_poly.type
_entity_poly.pdbx_seq_one_letter_code
_entity_poly.pdbx_strand_id
1 'polypeptide(L)'
;MATHTGNNVFSSRLLGLWLLAVFLLGALAMAGCGAANPFSAGTFERGRFFHEKGNHTEAVAALETFVRYNPTDSLAAQAQFLKAMSYMEMKEYPLAVVELQILVKDYPTSELVEEAHFQEG
;
A
#
# COMPACT_ATOMS: atom_id res chain seq x y z
N MET A 1 -53.92 30.53 35.87
CA MET A 1 -52.57 29.93 35.96
C MET A 1 -52.20 29.47 34.56
N ALA A 2 -51.59 30.34 33.76
CA ALA A 2 -51.20 30.04 32.37
C ALA A 2 -49.67 29.87 32.36
N THR A 3 -49.21 28.66 32.11
CA THR A 3 -47.80 28.30 32.11
C THR A 3 -47.15 28.68 30.77
N HIS A 4 -45.94 29.23 30.91
CA HIS A 4 -44.99 29.61 29.87
C HIS A 4 -44.86 28.56 28.75
N THR A 5 -45.25 28.92 27.53
CA THR A 5 -44.85 28.21 26.31
C THR A 5 -43.91 29.11 25.53
N GLY A 6 -42.61 28.90 25.66
CA GLY A 6 -41.63 29.59 24.83
C GLY A 6 -40.24 29.42 25.39
N ASN A 7 -39.51 28.41 24.91
CA ASN A 7 -38.05 28.43 24.72
C ASN A 7 -37.43 27.09 24.24
N ASN A 8 -38.15 26.24 23.50
CA ASN A 8 -37.61 24.97 23.00
C ASN A 8 -37.25 24.96 21.50
N VAL A 9 -37.40 26.10 20.79
CA VAL A 9 -37.16 26.19 19.33
C VAL A 9 -35.74 26.69 18.99
N PHE A 10 -35.02 27.27 19.96
CA PHE A 10 -33.70 27.85 19.75
C PHE A 10 -32.57 26.81 19.78
N SER A 11 -32.65 25.80 20.66
CA SER A 11 -31.65 24.73 20.79
C SER A 11 -31.69 23.73 19.63
N SER A 12 -32.87 23.46 19.08
CA SER A 12 -33.08 22.52 17.96
C SER A 12 -32.49 23.03 16.65
N ARG A 13 -32.49 24.36 16.43
CA ARG A 13 -31.84 24.99 15.27
C ARG A 13 -30.32 24.93 15.35
N LEU A 14 -29.76 25.07 16.55
CA LEU A 14 -28.32 24.97 16.80
C LEU A 14 -27.81 23.53 16.69
N LEU A 15 -28.57 22.54 17.18
CA LEU A 15 -28.28 21.12 16.97
C LEU A 15 -28.29 20.73 15.49
N GLY A 16 -29.28 21.25 14.73
CA GLY A 16 -29.37 21.00 13.30
C GLY A 16 -28.17 21.54 12.51
N LEU A 17 -27.70 22.74 12.85
CA LEU A 17 -26.51 23.34 12.25
C LEU A 17 -25.23 22.58 12.61
N TRP A 18 -25.13 22.07 13.84
CA TRP A 18 -23.99 21.28 14.29
C TRP A 18 -23.93 19.91 13.59
N LEU A 19 -25.07 19.23 13.43
CA LEU A 19 -25.18 17.97 12.69
C LEU A 19 -24.87 18.15 11.20
N LEU A 20 -25.33 19.25 10.58
CA LEU A 20 -24.99 19.60 9.21
C LEU A 20 -23.48 19.87 9.05
N ALA A 21 -22.86 20.55 10.01
CA ALA A 21 -21.42 20.82 9.99
C ALA A 21 -20.57 19.54 10.12
N VAL A 22 -20.96 18.60 11.00
CA VAL A 22 -20.31 17.28 11.12
C VAL A 22 -20.50 16.45 9.84
N PHE A 23 -21.68 16.52 9.22
CA PHE A 23 -21.95 15.83 7.97
C PHE A 23 -21.13 16.41 6.79
N LEU A 24 -21.00 17.74 6.72
CA LEU A 24 -20.16 18.43 5.74
C LEU A 24 -18.66 18.16 5.94
N LEU A 25 -18.19 18.10 7.18
CA LEU A 25 -16.80 17.72 7.51
C LEU A 25 -16.51 16.24 7.18
N GLY A 26 -17.47 15.34 7.39
CA GLY A 26 -17.33 13.92 7.06
C GLY A 26 -17.28 13.63 5.55
N ALA A 27 -17.95 14.46 4.73
CA ALA A 27 -17.99 14.27 3.27
C ALA A 27 -16.65 14.53 2.57
N LEU A 28 -15.72 15.27 3.19
CA LEU A 28 -14.40 15.56 2.61
C LEU A 28 -13.43 14.37 2.65
N ALA A 29 -13.74 13.32 3.41
CA ALA A 29 -12.87 12.16 3.60
C ALA A 29 -13.02 11.06 2.53
N MET A 30 -13.99 11.17 1.60
CA MET A 30 -14.33 10.10 0.65
C MET A 30 -13.73 10.29 -0.75
N ALA A 31 -12.95 11.36 -0.97
CA ALA A 31 -12.23 11.57 -2.22
C ALA A 31 -10.84 10.91 -2.19
N GLY A 32 -10.76 9.67 -1.70
CA GLY A 32 -9.62 8.81 -1.94
C GLY A 32 -9.71 8.24 -3.35
N CYS A 33 -9.23 8.97 -4.36
CA CYS A 33 -9.00 8.40 -5.68
C CYS A 33 -7.85 7.39 -5.56
N GLY A 34 -8.16 6.15 -5.17
CA GLY A 34 -7.27 5.04 -5.39
C GLY A 34 -7.05 4.95 -6.89
N ALA A 35 -5.87 5.38 -7.37
CA ALA A 35 -5.52 5.25 -8.77
C ALA A 35 -5.77 3.80 -9.18
N ALA A 36 -6.71 3.59 -10.10
CA ALA A 36 -6.99 2.26 -10.61
C ALA A 36 -5.70 1.70 -11.19
N ASN A 37 -5.17 0.64 -10.60
CA ASN A 37 -3.99 -0.02 -11.11
C ASN A 37 -4.36 -0.70 -12.45
N PRO A 38 -3.66 -0.39 -13.56
CA PRO A 38 -3.98 -0.98 -14.87
C PRO A 38 -3.62 -2.47 -14.96
N PHE A 39 -2.89 -3.02 -13.97
CA PHE A 39 -2.40 -4.39 -13.96
C PHE A 39 -3.20 -5.30 -13.01
N SER A 40 -3.43 -6.54 -13.45
CA SER A 40 -4.15 -7.57 -12.68
C SER A 40 -3.34 -8.04 -11.46
N ALA A 41 -4.04 -8.53 -10.43
CA ALA A 41 -3.41 -9.15 -9.27
C ALA A 41 -2.53 -10.34 -9.68
N GLY A 42 -1.37 -10.48 -9.04
CA GLY A 42 -0.43 -11.58 -9.30
C GLY A 42 0.38 -11.44 -10.58
N THR A 43 0.44 -10.26 -11.20
CA THR A 43 1.39 -9.94 -12.28
C THR A 43 2.63 -9.24 -11.73
N PHE A 44 3.77 -9.42 -12.38
CA PHE A 44 5.01 -8.72 -12.03
C PHE A 44 4.86 -7.20 -12.23
N GLU A 45 4.19 -6.81 -13.31
CA GLU A 45 3.94 -5.45 -13.77
C GLU A 45 3.20 -4.64 -12.72
N ARG A 46 2.26 -5.27 -12.01
CA ARG A 46 1.55 -4.67 -10.88
C ARG A 46 2.50 -4.30 -9.75
N GLY A 47 3.42 -5.20 -9.41
CA GLY A 47 4.43 -4.96 -8.38
C GLY A 47 5.39 -3.85 -8.78
N ARG A 48 5.92 -3.93 -10.02
CA ARG A 48 6.79 -2.89 -10.60
C ARG A 48 6.13 -1.52 -10.63
N PHE A 49 4.87 -1.46 -11.04
CA PHE A 49 4.10 -0.22 -11.07
C PHE A 49 4.03 0.46 -9.70
N PHE A 50 3.70 -0.29 -8.65
CA PHE A 50 3.63 0.28 -7.31
C PHE A 50 5.00 0.70 -6.79
N HIS A 51 6.05 -0.07 -7.10
CA HIS A 51 7.43 0.28 -6.76
C HIS A 51 7.84 1.62 -7.40
N GLU A 52 7.63 1.77 -8.70
CA GLU A 52 7.94 3.00 -9.45
C GLU A 52 7.12 4.22 -8.99
N LYS A 53 5.93 4.00 -8.42
CA LYS A 53 5.10 5.06 -7.84
C LYS A 53 5.48 5.43 -6.40
N GLY A 54 6.44 4.74 -5.79
CA GLY A 54 6.80 4.93 -4.38
C GLY A 54 5.81 4.30 -3.39
N ASN A 55 4.84 3.54 -3.89
CA ASN A 55 3.86 2.82 -3.08
C ASN A 55 4.44 1.45 -2.68
N HIS A 56 5.49 1.48 -1.88
CA HIS A 56 6.32 0.30 -1.61
C HIS A 56 5.59 -0.81 -0.85
N THR A 57 4.62 -0.47 0.01
CA THR A 57 3.78 -1.46 0.70
C THR A 57 2.95 -2.29 -0.29
N GLU A 58 2.30 -1.63 -1.25
CA GLU A 58 1.53 -2.28 -2.31
C GLU A 58 2.44 -3.03 -3.28
N ALA A 59 3.66 -2.52 -3.52
CA ALA A 59 4.67 -3.19 -4.33
C ALA A 59 5.06 -4.53 -3.72
N VAL A 60 5.39 -4.56 -2.43
CA VAL A 60 5.73 -5.78 -1.69
C VAL A 60 4.60 -6.80 -1.79
N ALA A 61 3.36 -6.40 -1.50
CA ALA A 61 2.22 -7.31 -1.54
C ALA A 61 1.97 -7.90 -2.93
N ALA A 62 2.10 -7.07 -3.97
CA ALA A 62 1.95 -7.49 -5.36
C ALA A 62 3.06 -8.44 -5.83
N LEU A 63 4.31 -8.11 -5.51
CA LEU A 63 5.49 -8.92 -5.87
C LEU A 63 5.49 -10.25 -5.13
N GLU A 64 5.12 -10.26 -3.83
CA GLU A 64 4.94 -11.47 -3.05
C GLU A 64 3.88 -12.39 -3.69
N THR A 65 2.75 -11.81 -4.11
CA THR A 65 1.70 -12.56 -4.81
C THR A 65 2.25 -13.16 -6.10
N PHE A 66 2.99 -12.40 -6.89
CA PHE A 66 3.58 -12.88 -8.15
C PHE A 66 4.55 -14.06 -7.90
N VAL A 67 5.54 -13.93 -7.01
CA VAL A 67 6.52 -14.99 -6.76
C VAL A 67 5.88 -16.24 -6.16
N ARG A 68 4.84 -16.09 -5.32
CA ARG A 68 4.11 -17.22 -4.72
C ARG A 68 3.43 -18.08 -5.78
N TYR A 69 2.82 -17.46 -6.79
CA TYR A 69 2.07 -18.19 -7.83
C TYR A 69 2.91 -18.52 -9.07
N ASN A 70 4.04 -17.84 -9.27
CA ASN A 70 4.88 -17.99 -10.46
C ASN A 70 6.36 -18.19 -10.08
N PRO A 71 6.72 -19.14 -9.18
CA PRO A 71 8.08 -19.26 -8.66
C PRO A 71 9.11 -19.70 -9.71
N THR A 72 8.69 -20.26 -10.86
CA THR A 72 9.60 -20.66 -11.94
C THR A 72 9.57 -19.70 -13.13
N ASP A 73 8.85 -18.58 -13.02
CA ASP A 73 8.81 -17.58 -14.08
C ASP A 73 10.18 -16.91 -14.23
N SER A 74 10.53 -16.56 -15.47
CA SER A 74 11.72 -15.78 -15.78
C SER A 74 11.86 -14.48 -14.99
N LEU A 75 10.74 -13.90 -14.55
CA LEU A 75 10.68 -12.66 -13.77
C LEU A 75 10.65 -12.92 -12.25
N ALA A 76 10.59 -14.16 -11.78
CA ALA A 76 10.48 -14.47 -10.36
C ALA A 76 11.67 -13.92 -9.54
N ALA A 77 12.89 -14.06 -10.06
CA ALA A 77 14.09 -13.49 -9.45
C ALA A 77 14.04 -11.95 -9.42
N GLN A 78 13.61 -11.32 -10.52
CA GLN A 78 13.46 -9.86 -10.58
C GLN A 78 12.38 -9.35 -9.63
N ALA A 79 11.28 -10.09 -9.48
CA ALA A 79 10.22 -9.76 -8.55
C ALA A 79 10.69 -9.86 -7.09
N GLN A 80 11.44 -10.91 -6.77
CA GLN A 80 12.05 -11.11 -5.47
C GLN A 80 13.04 -9.98 -5.13
N PHE A 81 13.89 -9.59 -6.09
CA PHE A 81 14.80 -8.45 -5.94
C PHE A 81 14.05 -7.14 -5.71
N LEU A 82 13.03 -6.85 -6.53
CA LEU A 82 12.26 -5.62 -6.42
C LEU A 82 11.45 -5.54 -5.12
N LYS A 83 11.08 -6.70 -4.56
CA LYS A 83 10.44 -6.80 -3.24
C LYS A 83 11.44 -6.37 -2.16
N ALA A 84 12.69 -6.85 -2.23
CA ALA A 84 13.76 -6.40 -1.35
C ALA A 84 14.01 -4.90 -1.48
N MET A 85 14.11 -4.37 -2.70
CA MET A 85 14.30 -2.93 -2.92
C MET A 85 13.14 -2.08 -2.41
N SER A 86 11.91 -2.59 -2.48
CA SER A 86 10.77 -1.91 -1.87
C SER A 86 10.90 -1.84 -0.34
N TYR A 87 11.43 -2.89 0.32
CA TYR A 87 11.76 -2.82 1.74
C TYR A 87 12.91 -1.85 2.02
N MET A 88 13.93 -1.76 1.16
CA MET A 88 15.02 -0.78 1.28
C MET A 88 14.49 0.65 1.28
N GLU A 89 13.59 0.98 0.35
CA GLU A 89 12.96 2.31 0.26
C GLU A 89 12.10 2.65 1.48
N MET A 90 11.44 1.64 2.05
CA MET A 90 10.72 1.78 3.34
C MET A 90 11.65 1.87 4.55
N LYS A 91 12.97 1.70 4.37
CA LYS A 91 13.98 1.61 5.43
C LYS A 91 13.82 0.40 6.35
N GLU A 92 13.11 -0.62 5.88
CA GLU A 92 12.92 -1.91 6.54
C GLU A 92 14.08 -2.84 6.17
N TYR A 93 15.31 -2.41 6.47
CA TYR A 93 16.53 -3.09 6.06
C TYR A 93 16.61 -4.57 6.47
N PRO A 94 16.17 -4.98 7.67
CA PRO A 94 16.17 -6.40 8.03
C PRO A 94 15.29 -7.25 7.10
N LEU A 95 14.15 -6.72 6.67
CA LEU A 95 13.28 -7.41 5.72
C LEU A 95 13.88 -7.42 4.32
N ALA A 96 14.50 -6.32 3.88
CA ALA A 96 15.20 -6.27 2.61
C ALA A 96 16.28 -7.35 2.51
N VAL A 97 17.13 -7.48 3.53
CA VAL A 97 18.18 -8.51 3.59
C VAL A 97 17.59 -9.91 3.51
N VAL A 98 16.50 -10.19 4.24
CA VAL A 98 15.82 -11.50 4.15
C VAL A 98 15.37 -11.79 2.73
N GLU A 99 14.78 -10.82 2.03
CA GLU A 99 14.32 -11.02 0.65
C GLU A 99 15.47 -11.18 -0.35
N LEU A 100 16.63 -10.52 -0.13
CA LEU A 100 17.85 -10.72 -0.92
C LEU A 100 18.44 -12.12 -0.69
N GLN A 101 18.47 -12.60 0.55
CA GLN A 101 18.91 -13.95 0.87
C GLN A 101 18.01 -15.01 0.23
N ILE A 102 16.69 -14.78 0.20
CA ILE A 102 15.75 -15.63 -0.52
C ILE A 102 16.08 -15.63 -2.02
N LEU A 103 16.42 -14.48 -2.62
CA LEU A 103 16.83 -14.43 -4.03
C LEU A 103 18.04 -15.32 -4.29
N VAL A 104 19.10 -15.16 -3.51
CA VAL A 104 20.34 -15.93 -3.66
C VAL A 104 20.09 -17.43 -3.50
N LYS A 105 19.23 -17.80 -2.56
CA LYS A 105 18.92 -19.20 -2.25
C LYS A 105 18.03 -19.85 -3.30
N ASP A 106 16.93 -19.19 -3.68
CA ASP A 106 15.88 -19.79 -4.50
C ASP A 106 16.12 -19.54 -6.01
N TYR A 107 16.90 -18.51 -6.37
CA TYR A 107 17.26 -18.17 -7.75
C TYR A 107 18.79 -18.04 -7.96
N PRO A 108 19.60 -19.06 -7.62
CA PRO A 108 21.07 -18.97 -7.56
C PRO A 108 21.75 -18.75 -8.92
N THR A 109 21.05 -18.97 -10.03
CA THR A 109 21.56 -18.75 -11.39
C THR A 109 21.14 -17.40 -11.98
N SER A 110 20.41 -16.58 -11.23
CA SER A 110 19.99 -15.24 -11.69
C SER A 110 21.20 -14.31 -11.78
N GLU A 111 21.22 -13.45 -12.80
CA GLU A 111 22.19 -12.36 -12.91
C GLU A 111 22.11 -11.35 -11.75
N LEU A 112 21.00 -11.37 -10.99
CA LEU A 112 20.76 -10.50 -9.84
C LEU A 112 21.43 -11.00 -8.54
N VAL A 113 22.04 -12.19 -8.53
CA VAL A 113 22.70 -12.73 -7.32
C VAL A 113 23.87 -11.86 -6.89
N GLU A 114 24.69 -11.38 -7.83
CA GLU A 114 25.82 -10.51 -7.52
C GLU A 114 25.34 -9.16 -6.95
N GLU A 115 24.33 -8.56 -7.57
CA GLU A 115 23.71 -7.32 -7.08
C GLU A 115 23.07 -7.52 -5.70
N ALA A 116 22.42 -8.66 -5.46
CA ALA A 116 21.83 -8.95 -4.16
C ALA A 116 22.88 -9.00 -3.04
N HIS A 117 24.04 -9.59 -3.30
CA HIS A 117 25.14 -9.57 -2.34
C HIS A 117 25.71 -8.18 -2.11
N PHE A 118 25.79 -7.35 -3.16
CA PHE A 118 26.22 -5.96 -3.03
C PHE A 118 25.26 -5.14 -2.17
N GLN A 119 23.95 -5.33 -2.32
CA GLN A 119 22.93 -4.60 -1.56
C GLN A 119 22.76 -5.10 -0.11
N GLU A 120 23.20 -6.32 0.22
CA GLU A 120 23.15 -6.89 1.57
C GLU A 120 24.26 -6.32 2.49
N GLY A 121 25.41 -5.94 1.93
CA GLY A 121 26.62 -5.52 2.65
C GLY A 121 26.74 -4.02 2.89
#